data_AF-A0A8S3GL78-F1
#
_entry.id   AF-A0A8S3GL78-F1
#
_cell.length_a   1.000
_cell.length_b   1.000
_cell.length_c   1.000
_cell.angle_alpha   90.00
_cell.angle_beta   90.00
_cell.angle_gamma   90.00
#
_symmetry.space_group_name_H-M   'P 1'
#
loop_
_entity.id
_entity.type
_entity.pdbx_description
1 polymer ?
#
loop_
_entity_poly.entity_id
_entity_poly.type
_entity_poly.pdbx_seq_one_letter_code
_entity_poly.pdbx_strand_id
1 'polypeptide(L)' 'MGSPFTLTLANIFMWHWEQKLVEKQKAFNELYGRYIDDIFLTSNDSIESLHDMLENANKYHLNIKLTHEI' A
#
# COMPACT_ATOMS: atom_id res chain seq x y z
N MET A 1 16.02 3.51 -13.25
CA MET A 1 16.48 3.49 -11.84
C MET A 1 17.93 3.96 -11.83
N GLY A 2 18.25 5.10 -11.23
CA GLY A 2 19.62 5.62 -11.34
C GLY A 2 19.93 6.98 -10.71
N SER A 3 18.92 7.73 -10.27
CA SER A 3 19.13 8.97 -9.52
C SER A 3 18.53 8.84 -8.10
N PRO A 4 19.26 9.24 -7.04
CA PRO A 4 18.73 9.34 -5.68
C PRO A 4 17.45 10.20 -5.58
N PHE A 5 17.30 11.16 -6.49
CA PHE A 5 16.13 12.02 -6.56
C PHE A 5 14.86 11.24 -6.95
N THR A 6 14.95 10.32 -7.90
CA THR A 6 13.81 9.49 -8.33
C THR A 6 13.33 8.58 -7.19
N LEU A 7 14.25 8.02 -6.40
CA LEU A 7 13.91 7.20 -5.24
C LEU A 7 13.20 8.02 -4.16
N THR A 8 13.63 9.27 -3.96
CA THR A 8 13.01 10.19 -3.01
C THR A 8 11.58 10.54 -3.43
N LEU A 9 11.36 10.86 -4.71
CA LEU A 9 10.03 11.13 -5.25
C LEU A 9 9.10 9.92 -5.14
N ALA A 10 9.61 8.72 -5.46
CA ALA A 10 8.86 7.48 -5.31
C ALA A 10 8.41 7.27 -3.85
N ASN A 11 9.33 7.46 -2.89
CA ASN A 11 9.00 7.35 -1.48
C ASN A 11 7.97 8.37 -1.00
N ILE A 12 8.05 9.63 -1.48
CA ILE A 12 7.05 10.66 -1.14
C ILE A 12 5.67 10.30 -1.69
N PHE A 13 5.62 9.84 -2.94
CA PHE A 13 4.37 9.40 -3.55
C PHE A 13 3.76 8.20 -2.81
N MET A 14 4.56 7.16 -2.56
CA MET A 14 4.12 5.97 -1.83
C MET A 14 3.67 6.32 -0.41
N TRP A 15 4.37 7.23 0.26
CA TRP A 15 3.97 7.75 1.58
C TRP A 15 2.59 8.41 1.56
N HIS A 16 2.32 9.25 0.57
CA HIS A 16 1.02 9.92 0.45
C HIS A 16 -0.11 8.92 0.15
N TRP A 17 0.18 7.94 -0.70
CA TRP A 17 -0.77 6.90 -1.07
C TRP A 17 -1.08 5.94 0.09
N GLU A 18 -0.08 5.56 0.89
CA GLU A 18 -0.22 4.56 1.96
C GLU A 18 -0.91 5.08 3.24
N GLN A 19 -1.11 6.39 3.40
CA GLN A 19 -1.67 6.99 4.63
C GLN A 19 -2.96 6.31 5.09
N LYS A 20 -3.93 6.14 4.17
CA LYS A 20 -5.24 5.56 4.49
C LYS A 20 -5.15 4.09 4.92
N LEU A 21 -4.20 3.35 4.33
CA LEU A 21 -3.90 1.98 4.75
C LEU A 21 -3.29 2.05 6.16
N VAL A 22 -2.15 2.72 6.33
CA VAL A 22 -1.44 2.77 7.62
C VAL A 22 -2.36 3.19 8.79
N GLU A 23 -3.27 4.13 8.59
CA GLU A 23 -4.28 4.53 9.58
C GLU A 23 -5.25 3.41 9.94
N LYS A 24 -5.77 2.67 8.94
CA LYS A 24 -6.64 1.50 9.16
C LYS A 24 -5.88 0.42 9.93
N GLN A 25 -4.69 0.03 9.47
CA GLN A 25 -3.88 -1.01 10.10
C GLN A 25 -3.52 -0.66 11.55
N LYS A 26 -3.19 0.60 11.84
CA LYS A 26 -2.95 1.07 13.21
C LYS A 26 -4.19 0.97 14.09
N ALA A 27 -5.38 1.24 13.56
CA ALA A 27 -6.63 1.14 14.32
C ALA A 27 -6.96 -0.31 14.71
N PHE A 28 -6.62 -1.28 13.85
CA PHE A 28 -6.85 -2.72 14.09
C PHE A 28 -5.66 -3.45 14.71
N ASN A 29 -4.60 -2.72 15.08
CA ASN A 29 -3.37 -3.25 15.66
C ASN A 29 -2.70 -4.32 14.76
N GLU A 30 -2.76 -4.08 13.46
CA GLU A 30 -2.22 -4.90 12.38
C GLU A 30 -0.80 -4.46 11.99
N LEU A 31 -0.01 -5.39 11.42
CA LEU A 31 1.31 -5.09 10.89
C LEU A 31 1.20 -4.51 9.48
N TYR A 32 1.96 -3.43 9.25
CA TYR A 32 2.18 -2.83 7.94
C TYR A 32 3.68 -2.56 7.78
N GLY A 33 4.26 -3.07 6.70
CA GLY A 33 5.65 -2.83 6.32
C GLY A 33 5.74 -2.55 4.82
N ARG A 34 6.63 -1.64 4.43
CA ARG A 34 6.92 -1.35 3.03
C ARG A 34 8.42 -1.36 2.78
N TYR A 35 8.82 -1.97 1.68
CA TYR A 35 10.18 -1.95 1.15
C TYR A 35 10.17 -1.41 -0.29
N ILE A 36 10.39 -0.10 -0.43
CA ILE A 36 10.32 0.64 -1.71
C ILE A 36 8.95 0.47 -2.36
N ASP A 37 8.80 -0.55 -3.21
CA ASP A 37 7.59 -0.86 -3.99
C ASP A 37 6.84 -2.08 -3.42
N ASP A 38 7.49 -2.90 -2.59
CA ASP A 38 6.89 -4.09 -1.98
C ASP A 38 6.18 -3.72 -0.67
N ILE A 39 4.95 -4.20 -0.51
CA ILE A 39 4.12 -3.95 0.68
C ILE A 39 3.78 -5.28 1.34
N PHE A 40 4.03 -5.35 2.64
CA PHE A 40 3.62 -6.44 3.50
C PHE A 40 2.59 -5.93 4.51
N LEU A 41 1.43 -6.58 4.56
CA LEU A 41 0.40 -6.27 5.54
C LEU A 41 -0.21 -7.54 6.09
N THR A 42 -0.59 -7.49 7.36
CA THR A 42 -1.46 -8.51 7.98
C THR A 42 -2.83 -7.90 8.19
N SER A 43 -3.90 -8.66 8.02
CA SER A 43 -5.22 -8.18 8.43
C SER A 43 -6.03 -9.25 9.14
N ASN A 44 -6.85 -8.81 10.09
CA ASN A 44 -7.84 -9.63 10.79
C ASN A 44 -9.21 -9.60 10.09
N ASP A 45 -9.37 -8.78 9.05
CA ASP A 45 -10.59 -8.70 8.25
C ASP A 45 -10.80 -9.97 7.40
N SER A 46 -12.02 -10.14 6.89
CA SER A 46 -12.31 -11.22 5.95
C SER A 46 -11.58 -11.01 4.61
N ILE A 47 -11.35 -12.12 3.90
CA ILE A 47 -10.70 -12.10 2.58
C ILE A 47 -11.48 -11.20 1.59
N GLU A 48 -12.81 -11.16 1.67
CA GLU A 48 -13.64 -10.30 0.83
C GLU A 48 -13.37 -8.81 1.09
N SER A 49 -13.26 -8.42 2.37
CA SER A 49 -12.95 -7.03 2.74
C SER A 49 -11.54 -6.62 2.31
N LEU A 50 -10.59 -7.56 2.36
CA LEU A 50 -9.24 -7.37 1.82
C LEU A 50 -9.26 -7.16 0.30
N HIS A 51 -10.02 -7.96 -0.44
CA HIS A 51 -10.17 -7.77 -1.88
C HIS A 51 -10.79 -6.42 -2.23
N ASP A 52 -11.85 -6.00 -1.53
CA ASP A 52 -12.45 -4.67 -1.71
C ASP A 52 -11.46 -3.54 -1.43
N MET A 53 -10.65 -3.68 -0.38
CA MET A 53 -9.59 -2.74 -0.05
C MET A 53 -8.56 -2.63 -1.19
N LEU A 54 -8.11 -3.78 -1.71
CA LEU A 54 -7.13 -3.84 -2.80
C LEU A 54 -7.69 -3.28 -4.12
N GLU A 55 -8.96 -3.56 -4.44
CA GLU A 55 -9.63 -2.96 -5.59
C GLU A 55 -9.74 -1.45 -5.48
N ASN A 56 -10.09 -0.94 -4.30
CA ASN A 56 -10.17 0.50 -4.05
C ASN A 56 -8.80 1.16 -4.15
N ALA A 57 -7.76 0.51 -3.65
CA ALA A 57 -6.37 0.95 -3.80
C ALA A 57 -5.94 1.01 -5.27
N ASN A 58 -6.35 0.02 -6.09
CA ASN A 58 -6.11 -0.02 -7.54
C ASN A 58 -6.84 1.06 -8.34
N LYS A 59 -7.91 1.65 -7.80
CA LYS A 59 -8.63 2.78 -8.44
C LYS A 59 -7.95 4.14 -8.20
N TYR A 60 -6.98 4.23 -7.29
CA TYR A 60 -6.36 5.50 -6.93
C TYR A 60 -5.60 6.16 -8.09
N HIS A 61 -4.94 5.36 -8.94
CA HIS A 61 -4.16 5.89 -10.07
C HIS A 61 -4.26 4.99 -11.29
N LEU A 62 -4.48 5.60 -12.46
CA LEU A 62 -4.70 4.88 -13.73
C LEU A 62 -3.52 3.98 -14.13
N ASN A 63 -2.30 4.40 -13.81
CA ASN A 63 -1.07 3.73 -14.24
C ASN A 63 -0.36 2.93 -13.14
N ILE A 64 -0.88 2.93 -11.90
CA ILE A 64 -0.25 2.22 -10.78
C ILE A 64 -1.29 1.22 -10.26
N LYS A 65 -0.97 -0.07 -10.39
CA LYS A 65 -1.79 -1.17 -9.90
C LYS A 65 -0.96 -2.03 -8.95
N LEU A 66 -1.53 -2.34 -7.81
CA LEU A 66 -1.05 -3.35 -6.88
C LEU A 66 -1.30 -4.75 -7.45
N THR A 67 -0.27 -5.57 -7.31
CA THR A 67 -0.38 -7.03 -7.43
C THR A 67 -0.31 -7.61 -6.02
N HIS A 68 -1.02 -8.69 -5.76
CA HIS A 68 -1.12 -9.28 -4.43
C HIS A 68 -1.07 -10.80 -4.50
N GLU A 69 -0.50 -11.39 -3.46
CA GLU A 69 -0.53 -12.83 -3.17
C GLU A 69 -0.99 -12.94 -1.71
N ILE A 70 -2.10 -13.65 -1.47
CA ILE A 70 -2.76 -13.82 -0.16
C ILE A 70 -2.68 -15.28 0.25
#